data_AF-A0A485LSU0-F1
#
_entry.id   AF-A0A485LSU0-F1
#
_cell.length_a   1.000
_cell.length_b   1.000
_cell.length_c   1.000
_cell.angle_alpha   90.00
_cell.angle_beta   90.00
_cell.angle_gamma   90.00
#
_symmetry.space_group_name_H-M   'P 1'
#
loop_
_entity.id
_entity.type
_entity.pdbx_description
1 polymer ?
#
loop_
_entity_poly.entity_id
_entity_poly.type
_entity_poly.pdbx_seq_one_letter_code
_entity_poly.pdbx_strand_id
1 'polypeptide(L)'
;MITTSRIVSQSSKLPWLFVRLHDSEKNVKKNSISNWHHNSMPPEFKTTDDSDFVRQSINQGVTLLEFLRSNVIGDNVAFVTPFGTRPNVYADFTASGRSLQCIEDTIQRHVLPFYANTHTTTSVTGLTSTTLREDARRTIAASVNAHPDKDSVIFTGSGATAAIQKFVHAMGLGPTAKRHLLNKAKRAVVFVGPFEHHANLLPWREGPADVVVIQETADGQVDLDHLKQMLLKYASRPLKIGTFSAASNVTGIISDVNAIAELLHSHGALACFDYASSAPYVAIDMNPSELEYKDAIFFSGHKFLGGPGSPGVLVIKSKWLRRNIVPVVPSGGTVIYVTDASQHYNTHVDEREEGGTPDTIGAIRLGLAFQVKQCVGTATIMDLCNTAEEIVE
;
A
#
# COMPACT_ATOMS: atom_id res chain seq x y z
N MET A 1 24.08 37.27 26.75
CA MET A 1 22.84 37.86 26.20
C MET A 1 22.84 37.62 24.70
N ILE A 2 22.14 36.60 24.23
CA ILE A 2 21.43 36.53 22.94
C ILE A 2 20.33 35.50 23.20
N THR A 3 19.11 35.97 23.01
CA THR A 3 17.87 35.41 23.51
C THR A 3 17.35 34.27 22.65
N THR A 4 17.02 33.19 23.33
CA THR A 4 16.08 32.13 22.94
C THR A 4 14.71 32.70 22.58
N SER A 5 14.18 32.38 21.39
CA SER A 5 12.73 32.31 21.18
C SER A 5 12.36 31.64 19.86
N ARG A 6 11.34 30.77 19.93
CA ARG A 6 10.54 30.11 18.87
C ARG A 6 10.83 28.63 18.61
N ILE A 7 10.67 27.83 19.66
CA ILE A 7 9.93 26.56 19.54
C ILE A 7 8.50 26.89 19.93
N VAL A 8 7.63 27.10 18.94
CA VAL A 8 6.18 27.28 19.14
C VAL A 8 5.46 26.00 18.72
N SER A 9 5.01 25.27 19.75
CA SER A 9 3.91 24.29 19.80
C SER A 9 3.50 23.56 18.51
N GLN A 10 3.88 22.28 18.41
CA GLN A 10 3.14 21.25 17.67
C GLN A 10 2.50 20.19 18.61
N SER A 11 2.26 20.53 19.88
CA SER A 11 1.74 19.60 20.89
C SER A 11 0.22 19.41 20.89
N SER A 12 -0.50 19.58 19.77
CA SER A 12 -1.97 19.52 19.75
C SER A 12 -2.61 18.63 18.67
N LYS A 13 -1.86 17.74 18.01
CA LYS A 13 -2.40 16.83 16.98
C LYS A 13 -2.51 15.35 17.37
N LEU A 14 -2.14 14.98 18.58
CA LEU A 14 -2.08 13.58 19.05
C LEU A 14 -3.35 12.93 19.66
N PRO A 15 -4.50 13.61 19.91
CA PRO A 15 -5.71 12.90 20.36
C PRO A 15 -6.39 12.01 19.29
N TRP A 16 -5.97 12.12 18.02
CA TRP A 16 -6.69 11.58 16.88
C TRP A 16 -6.24 10.18 16.43
N LEU A 17 -5.21 9.60 17.05
CA LEU A 17 -4.61 8.34 16.62
C LEU A 17 -5.50 7.11 16.85
N PHE A 18 -6.58 7.24 17.63
CA PHE A 18 -7.50 6.13 17.91
C PHE A 18 -8.98 6.48 17.78
N VAL A 19 -9.34 7.70 17.37
CA VAL A 19 -10.75 8.10 17.17
C VAL A 19 -10.88 9.10 16.02
N ARG A 20 -11.22 8.60 14.83
CA ARG A 20 -12.07 9.27 13.83
C ARG A 20 -12.70 8.21 12.92
N LEU A 21 -13.67 7.48 13.47
CA LEU A 21 -14.70 6.82 12.68
C LEU A 21 -15.86 7.82 12.56
N HIS A 22 -16.21 8.18 11.34
CA HIS A 22 -17.15 9.24 10.92
C HIS A 22 -16.74 10.70 11.12
N ASP A 23 -16.48 11.37 9.99
CA ASP A 23 -16.88 12.76 9.76
C ASP A 23 -17.06 12.95 8.24
N SER A 24 -18.21 12.51 7.72
CA SER A 24 -18.61 12.67 6.32
C SER A 24 -19.84 13.56 6.21
N GLU A 25 -19.74 14.80 6.68
CA GLU A 25 -20.70 15.84 6.30
C GLU A 25 -19.97 17.14 5.98
N LYS A 26 -19.73 17.35 4.67
CA LYS A 26 -19.87 18.63 3.95
C LYS A 26 -19.20 18.51 2.58
N ASN A 27 -20.00 18.18 1.57
CA ASN A 27 -19.89 18.57 0.15
C ASN A 27 -20.33 17.44 -0.79
N VAL A 28 -21.64 17.18 -0.84
CA VAL A 28 -22.25 16.62 -2.06
C VAL A 28 -23.42 17.52 -2.43
N LYS A 29 -23.29 18.18 -3.58
CA LYS A 29 -24.34 19.00 -4.18
C LYS A 29 -25.56 18.12 -4.47
N LYS A 30 -26.71 18.63 -4.06
CA LYS A 30 -28.06 18.12 -4.37
C LYS A 30 -28.17 17.73 -5.84
N ASN A 31 -28.53 16.47 -6.10
CA ASN A 31 -29.49 16.14 -7.15
C ASN A 31 -30.24 14.84 -6.81
N SER A 32 -31.56 15.02 -6.73
CA SER A 32 -32.68 14.08 -6.64
C SER A 32 -32.41 12.57 -6.65
N ILE A 33 -32.79 11.90 -5.56
CA ILE A 33 -33.80 10.83 -5.53
C ILE A 33 -34.51 10.92 -4.17
N SER A 34 -35.83 11.00 -4.23
CA SER A 34 -36.77 11.26 -3.15
C SER A 34 -37.12 10.02 -2.33
N ASN A 35 -37.35 10.25 -1.03
CA ASN A 35 -38.17 9.48 -0.08
C ASN A 35 -37.70 8.08 0.32
N TRP A 36 -36.88 8.00 1.37
CA TRP A 36 -36.91 6.89 2.34
C TRP A 36 -36.82 7.46 3.76
N HIS A 37 -37.70 6.96 4.63
CA HIS A 37 -38.02 7.50 5.94
C HIS A 37 -36.85 7.53 6.93
N HIS A 38 -36.74 8.66 7.64
CA HIS A 38 -36.09 8.76 8.94
C HIS A 38 -36.73 7.79 9.94
N ASN A 39 -35.98 6.79 10.37
CA ASN A 39 -35.88 6.42 11.77
C ASN A 39 -34.78 5.35 11.94
N SER A 40 -34.09 5.42 13.07
CA SER A 40 -32.93 4.61 13.51
C SER A 40 -31.57 4.96 12.88
N MET A 41 -31.04 6.14 13.24
CA MET A 41 -29.59 6.23 13.44
C MET A 41 -29.20 5.27 14.58
N PRO A 42 -28.08 4.54 14.48
CA PRO A 42 -27.57 3.76 15.60
C PRO A 42 -27.28 4.68 16.80
N PRO A 43 -27.37 4.17 18.04
CA PRO A 43 -27.06 4.96 19.23
C PRO A 43 -25.65 5.56 19.11
N GLU A 44 -25.49 6.82 19.50
CA GLU A 44 -24.19 7.48 19.60
C GLU A 44 -23.23 6.56 20.36
N PHE A 45 -22.16 6.12 19.69
CA PHE A 45 -21.06 5.41 20.32
C PHE A 45 -20.42 6.36 21.34
N LYS A 46 -20.84 6.28 22.60
CA LYS A 46 -20.01 6.71 23.72
C LYS A 46 -18.89 5.69 23.86
N THR A 47 -17.79 5.96 23.16
CA THR A 47 -16.53 5.27 23.38
C THR A 47 -16.14 5.47 24.85
N THR A 48 -16.07 4.40 25.63
CA THR A 48 -15.22 4.41 26.82
C THR A 48 -13.80 4.67 26.31
N ASP A 49 -13.21 5.77 26.77
CA ASP A 49 -12.08 6.45 26.15
C ASP A 49 -10.76 5.66 26.33
N ASP A 50 -10.55 4.58 25.56
CA ASP A 50 -9.29 3.81 25.55
C ASP A 50 -8.09 4.62 25.01
N SER A 51 -8.34 5.85 24.52
CA SER A 51 -7.28 6.82 24.25
C SER A 51 -6.61 7.34 25.53
N ASP A 52 -7.17 7.06 26.71
CA ASP A 52 -6.64 7.47 27.99
C ASP A 52 -5.29 6.82 28.35
N PHE A 53 -4.97 5.61 27.88
CA PHE A 53 -3.67 4.97 28.20
C PHE A 53 -2.49 5.57 27.40
N VAL A 54 -2.70 5.84 26.11
CA VAL A 54 -1.72 6.53 25.25
C VAL A 54 -1.56 7.98 25.72
N ARG A 55 -2.68 8.65 26.06
CA ARG A 55 -2.66 9.98 26.69
C ARG A 55 -1.95 9.96 28.05
N GLN A 56 -2.19 8.97 28.91
CA GLN A 56 -1.51 8.84 30.20
C GLN A 56 -0.01 8.63 30.03
N SER A 57 0.40 7.75 29.10
CA SER A 57 1.82 7.44 28.86
C SER A 57 2.58 8.65 28.30
N ILE A 58 1.99 9.39 27.36
CA ILE A 58 2.56 10.64 26.83
C ILE A 58 2.55 11.74 27.92
N ASN A 59 1.49 11.82 28.73
CA ASN A 59 1.42 12.75 29.87
C ASN A 59 2.37 12.37 31.02
N GLN A 60 2.90 11.15 31.04
CA GLN A 60 3.94 10.66 31.96
C GLN A 60 5.36 10.84 31.41
N GLY A 61 5.53 11.48 30.24
CA GLY A 61 6.84 11.81 29.66
C GLY A 61 7.44 10.75 28.74
N VAL A 62 6.68 9.71 28.35
CA VAL A 62 7.13 8.69 27.39
C VAL A 62 6.97 9.21 25.96
N THR A 63 8.04 9.15 25.17
CA THR A 63 8.02 9.54 23.75
C THR A 63 7.24 8.51 22.91
N LEU A 64 6.73 8.93 21.75
CA LEU A 64 6.06 8.01 20.81
C LEU A 64 6.95 6.81 20.43
N LEU A 65 8.25 7.04 20.25
CA LEU A 65 9.19 5.99 19.88
C LEU A 65 9.39 4.96 21.00
N GLU A 66 9.48 5.41 22.25
CA GLU A 66 9.57 4.52 23.42
C GLU A 66 8.30 3.69 23.59
N PHE A 67 7.12 4.32 23.40
CA PHE A 67 5.85 3.60 23.41
C PHE A 67 5.78 2.54 22.31
N LEU A 68 6.15 2.88 21.06
CA LEU A 68 6.13 1.90 19.97
C LEU A 68 7.12 0.75 20.22
N ARG A 69 8.31 1.05 20.72
CA ARG A 69 9.31 0.04 21.09
C ARG A 69 8.78 -0.92 22.15
N SER A 70 8.13 -0.41 23.20
CA SER A 70 7.54 -1.25 24.25
C SER A 70 6.32 -2.06 23.78
N ASN A 71 5.72 -1.70 22.64
CA ASN A 71 4.58 -2.40 22.06
C ASN A 71 4.99 -3.50 21.07
N VAL A 72 6.27 -3.64 20.71
CA VAL A 72 6.71 -4.68 19.78
C VAL A 72 6.50 -6.06 20.40
N ILE A 73 5.58 -6.84 19.82
CA ILE A 73 5.32 -8.20 20.29
C ILE A 73 6.51 -9.09 19.96
N GLY A 74 6.98 -9.80 20.98
CA GLY A 74 8.08 -10.76 20.85
C GLY A 74 9.47 -10.15 21.01
N ASP A 75 9.57 -8.85 21.25
CA ASP A 75 10.85 -8.21 21.53
C ASP A 75 11.47 -8.75 22.83
N ASN A 76 12.77 -9.01 22.81
CA ASN A 76 13.53 -9.58 23.93
C ASN A 76 12.98 -10.89 24.52
N VAL A 77 12.07 -11.58 23.83
CA VAL A 77 11.63 -12.92 24.26
C VAL A 77 12.83 -13.85 24.27
N ALA A 78 13.08 -14.45 25.42
CA ALA A 78 14.23 -15.31 25.61
C ALA A 78 13.99 -16.69 24.98
N PHE A 79 15.03 -17.26 24.38
CA PHE A 79 15.04 -18.64 23.91
C PHE A 79 16.32 -19.35 24.31
N VAL A 80 16.25 -20.68 24.40
CA VAL A 80 17.37 -21.52 24.82
C VAL A 80 18.24 -21.85 23.62
N THR A 81 19.53 -21.56 23.73
CA THR A 81 20.56 -21.96 22.76
C THR A 81 21.51 -22.98 23.40
N PRO A 82 22.36 -23.67 22.62
CA PRO A 82 23.45 -24.48 23.17
C PRO A 82 24.40 -23.72 24.11
N PHE A 83 24.41 -22.39 24.06
CA PHE A 83 25.24 -21.51 24.89
C PHE A 83 24.46 -20.86 26.05
N GLY A 84 23.27 -21.36 26.34
CA GLY A 84 22.36 -20.86 27.37
C GLY A 84 21.26 -19.95 26.82
N THR A 85 20.51 -19.35 27.74
CA THR A 85 19.41 -18.44 27.40
C THR A 85 19.94 -17.17 26.73
N ARG A 86 19.31 -16.77 25.63
CA ARG A 86 19.63 -15.54 24.89
C ARG A 86 18.34 -14.77 24.58
N PRO A 87 18.37 -13.42 24.57
CA PRO A 87 17.25 -12.62 24.10
C PRO A 87 17.11 -12.74 22.58
N ASN A 88 15.87 -12.73 22.08
CA ASN A 88 15.59 -12.62 20.66
C ASN A 88 15.80 -11.17 20.19
N VAL A 89 16.84 -10.95 19.39
CA VAL A 89 17.10 -9.67 18.71
C VAL A 89 16.66 -9.82 17.26
N TYR A 90 15.63 -9.07 16.87
CA TYR A 90 15.11 -9.14 15.51
C TYR A 90 15.74 -8.05 14.63
N ALA A 91 16.47 -8.48 13.61
CA ALA A 91 17.14 -7.59 12.65
C ALA A 91 16.73 -7.88 11.19
N ASP A 92 15.55 -8.47 10.98
CA ASP A 92 15.05 -8.90 9.66
C ASP A 92 13.81 -8.10 9.21
N PHE A 93 13.74 -6.82 9.62
CA PHE A 93 12.61 -5.94 9.34
C PHE A 93 12.34 -5.72 7.84
N THR A 94 13.38 -5.85 7.00
CA THR A 94 13.25 -5.77 5.54
C THR A 94 12.45 -6.94 4.96
N ALA A 95 12.49 -8.12 5.61
CA ALA A 95 11.70 -9.28 5.19
C ALA A 95 10.26 -9.20 5.72
N SER A 96 10.08 -8.85 6.99
CA SER A 96 8.76 -8.65 7.61
C SER A 96 8.82 -7.68 8.78
N GLY A 97 7.78 -6.89 8.97
CA GLY A 97 7.61 -6.11 10.20
C GLY A 97 7.29 -7.00 11.39
N ARG A 98 7.22 -6.38 12.57
CA ARG A 98 6.73 -7.00 13.81
C ARG A 98 5.34 -6.49 14.16
N SER A 99 4.50 -7.32 14.79
CA SER A 99 3.21 -6.89 15.29
C SER A 99 3.36 -5.94 16.48
N LEU A 100 2.38 -5.04 16.64
CA LEU A 100 2.31 -4.12 17.77
C LEU A 100 1.14 -4.50 18.68
N GLN A 101 1.38 -4.59 19.99
CA GLN A 101 0.36 -4.93 20.98
C GLN A 101 -0.84 -4.01 20.89
N CYS A 102 -0.64 -2.69 20.77
CA CYS A 102 -1.72 -1.72 20.64
C CYS A 102 -2.63 -1.97 19.41
N ILE A 103 -2.08 -2.44 18.29
CA ILE A 103 -2.87 -2.77 17.09
C ILE A 103 -3.63 -4.08 17.30
N GLU A 104 -2.99 -5.11 17.86
CA GLU A 104 -3.67 -6.38 18.10
C GLU A 104 -4.78 -6.24 19.17
N ASP A 105 -4.57 -5.43 20.21
CA ASP A 105 -5.59 -5.06 21.20
C ASP A 105 -6.78 -4.35 20.53
N THR A 106 -6.50 -3.40 19.62
CA THR A 106 -7.53 -2.67 18.89
C THR A 106 -8.37 -3.62 18.03
N ILE A 107 -7.71 -4.54 17.32
CA ILE A 107 -8.39 -5.54 16.50
C ILE A 107 -9.26 -6.44 17.39
N GLN A 108 -8.70 -6.94 18.49
CA GLN A 108 -9.40 -7.84 19.42
C GLN A 108 -10.63 -7.18 20.05
N ARG A 109 -10.52 -5.93 20.50
CA ARG A 109 -11.58 -5.25 21.27
C ARG A 109 -12.59 -4.50 20.44
N HIS A 110 -12.19 -3.98 19.26
CA HIS A 110 -13.04 -3.08 18.48
C HIS A 110 -13.38 -3.58 17.08
N VAL A 111 -12.60 -4.50 16.50
CA VAL A 111 -12.87 -5.02 15.15
C VAL A 111 -13.60 -6.35 15.22
N LEU A 112 -13.01 -7.34 15.90
CA LEU A 112 -13.55 -8.71 15.94
C LEU A 112 -14.97 -8.82 16.50
N PRO A 113 -15.37 -8.08 17.55
CA PRO A 113 -16.73 -8.18 18.09
C PRO A 113 -17.82 -7.74 17.11
N PHE A 114 -17.49 -6.89 16.13
CA PHE A 114 -18.41 -6.37 15.12
C PHE A 114 -18.14 -6.93 13.72
N TYR A 115 -17.27 -7.94 13.61
CA TYR A 115 -16.89 -8.51 12.33
C TYR A 115 -18.09 -9.21 11.66
N ALA A 116 -18.30 -8.89 10.38
CA ALA A 116 -19.14 -9.62 9.47
C ALA A 116 -18.59 -9.51 8.04
N ASN A 117 -19.06 -10.39 7.16
CA ASN A 117 -18.70 -10.30 5.75
C ASN A 117 -19.26 -9.01 5.13
N THR A 118 -18.45 -8.31 4.34
CA THR A 118 -18.74 -6.97 3.81
C THR A 118 -19.78 -6.97 2.70
N HIS A 119 -20.16 -8.14 2.19
CA HIS A 119 -21.18 -8.31 1.14
C HIS A 119 -22.63 -8.13 1.63
N THR A 120 -22.85 -7.95 2.93
CA THR A 120 -24.18 -7.71 3.50
C THR A 120 -24.14 -6.54 4.47
N THR A 121 -24.57 -5.36 4.03
CA THR A 121 -24.47 -4.09 4.78
C THR A 121 -25.72 -3.75 5.60
N THR A 122 -26.73 -4.61 5.62
CA THR A 122 -28.02 -4.37 6.31
C THR A 122 -27.96 -4.55 7.83
N SER A 123 -26.89 -5.16 8.34
CA SER A 123 -26.66 -5.35 9.78
C SER A 123 -25.62 -4.36 10.31
N VAL A 124 -25.68 -4.07 11.61
CA VAL A 124 -24.68 -3.22 12.29
C VAL A 124 -23.27 -3.77 12.10
N THR A 125 -23.09 -5.09 12.21
CA THR A 125 -21.78 -5.74 12.05
C THR A 125 -21.27 -5.66 10.60
N GLY A 126 -22.15 -5.89 9.62
CA GLY A 126 -21.83 -5.76 8.21
C GLY A 126 -21.42 -4.33 7.83
N LEU A 127 -22.22 -3.35 8.21
CA LEU A 127 -21.93 -1.93 7.98
C LEU A 127 -20.63 -1.49 8.66
N THR A 128 -20.41 -1.91 9.91
CA THR A 128 -19.20 -1.57 10.67
C THR A 128 -17.95 -2.14 10.00
N SER A 129 -17.98 -3.42 9.61
CA SER A 129 -16.86 -4.09 8.94
C SER A 129 -16.50 -3.43 7.61
N THR A 130 -17.52 -3.11 6.79
CA THR A 130 -17.32 -2.39 5.52
C THR A 130 -16.74 -1.00 5.76
N THR A 131 -17.27 -0.26 6.73
CA THR A 131 -16.79 1.10 7.05
C THR A 131 -15.33 1.08 7.48
N LEU A 132 -14.97 0.25 8.46
CA LEU A 132 -13.58 0.15 8.95
C LEU A 132 -12.59 -0.19 7.84
N ARG A 133 -12.98 -1.08 6.92
CA ARG A 133 -12.17 -1.45 5.78
C ARG A 133 -11.98 -0.31 4.78
N GLU A 134 -13.05 0.40 4.46
CA GLU A 134 -12.96 1.56 3.56
C GLU A 134 -12.23 2.73 4.22
N ASP A 135 -12.27 2.87 5.54
CA ASP A 135 -11.47 3.84 6.30
C ASP A 135 -9.97 3.51 6.21
N ALA A 136 -9.61 2.23 6.28
CA ALA A 136 -8.25 1.78 6.03
C ALA A 136 -7.81 2.09 4.59
N ARG A 137 -8.68 1.85 3.59
CA ARG A 137 -8.40 2.21 2.19
C ARG A 137 -8.14 3.70 2.03
N ARG A 138 -8.99 4.55 2.60
CA ARG A 138 -8.84 6.03 2.54
C ARG A 138 -7.57 6.50 3.25
N THR A 139 -7.23 5.88 4.38
CA THR A 139 -5.96 6.15 5.10
C THR A 139 -4.76 5.87 4.21
N ILE A 140 -4.74 4.71 3.56
CA ILE A 140 -3.66 4.32 2.65
C ILE A 140 -3.61 5.25 1.43
N ALA A 141 -4.76 5.54 0.82
CA ALA A 141 -4.87 6.46 -0.32
C ALA A 141 -4.27 7.83 0.01
N ALA A 142 -4.66 8.42 1.15
CA ALA A 142 -4.12 9.70 1.60
C ALA A 142 -2.61 9.62 1.90
N SER A 143 -2.14 8.50 2.49
CA SER A 143 -0.73 8.29 2.83
C SER A 143 0.20 8.25 1.62
N VAL A 144 -0.31 7.89 0.45
CA VAL A 144 0.47 7.76 -0.78
C VAL A 144 0.13 8.84 -1.81
N ASN A 145 -0.63 9.87 -1.41
CA ASN A 145 -1.12 10.93 -2.30
C ASN A 145 -1.91 10.38 -3.52
N ALA A 146 -2.73 9.34 -3.32
CA ALA A 146 -3.62 8.82 -4.35
C ALA A 146 -4.83 9.73 -4.53
N HIS A 147 -5.15 10.06 -5.78
CA HIS A 147 -6.29 10.92 -6.11
C HIS A 147 -7.61 10.10 -6.07
N PRO A 148 -8.62 10.49 -5.26
CA PRO A 148 -9.84 9.70 -5.03
C PRO A 148 -10.58 9.26 -6.31
N ASP A 149 -10.66 10.11 -7.33
CA ASP A 149 -11.40 9.79 -8.57
C ASP A 149 -10.56 9.15 -9.69
N LYS A 150 -9.24 9.28 -9.62
CA LYS A 150 -8.31 8.91 -10.70
C LYS A 150 -7.50 7.68 -10.36
N ASP A 151 -7.33 7.39 -9.08
CA ASP A 151 -6.51 6.31 -8.56
C ASP A 151 -7.37 5.36 -7.73
N SER A 152 -7.09 4.07 -7.91
CA SER A 152 -7.73 2.97 -7.20
C SER A 152 -6.70 2.37 -6.26
N VAL A 153 -7.05 2.26 -4.97
CA VAL A 153 -6.29 1.46 -4.00
C VAL A 153 -6.95 0.10 -3.94
N ILE A 154 -6.19 -0.96 -4.21
CA ILE A 154 -6.70 -2.31 -4.33
C ILE A 154 -5.95 -3.21 -3.35
N PHE A 155 -6.67 -3.77 -2.38
CA PHE A 155 -6.17 -4.84 -1.54
C PHE A 155 -6.04 -6.12 -2.36
N THR A 156 -4.91 -6.78 -2.18
CA THR A 156 -4.55 -8.02 -2.87
C THR A 156 -4.18 -9.06 -1.84
N GLY A 157 -3.95 -10.31 -2.27
CA GLY A 157 -3.55 -11.37 -1.35
C GLY A 157 -2.11 -11.21 -0.85
N SER A 158 -1.28 -12.18 -1.20
CA SER A 158 0.07 -12.33 -0.64
C SER A 158 1.07 -11.25 -1.10
N GLY A 159 1.04 -10.09 -0.43
CA GLY A 159 2.03 -9.02 -0.57
C GLY A 159 2.08 -8.37 -1.96
N ALA A 160 3.15 -7.62 -2.21
CA ALA A 160 3.41 -6.94 -3.47
C ALA A 160 3.40 -7.92 -4.66
N THR A 161 3.77 -9.19 -4.45
CA THR A 161 3.68 -10.24 -5.47
C THR A 161 2.27 -10.37 -6.04
N ALA A 162 1.23 -10.44 -5.18
CA ALA A 162 -0.15 -10.52 -5.63
C ALA A 162 -0.60 -9.23 -6.32
N ALA A 163 -0.13 -8.07 -5.85
CA ALA A 163 -0.37 -6.76 -6.48
C ALA A 163 0.21 -6.67 -7.90
N ILE A 164 1.47 -7.10 -8.08
CA ILE A 164 2.16 -7.13 -9.37
C ILE A 164 1.45 -8.11 -10.32
N GLN A 165 1.13 -9.32 -9.86
CA GLN A 165 0.40 -10.28 -10.70
C GLN A 165 -0.95 -9.71 -11.15
N LYS A 166 -1.72 -9.11 -10.22
CA LYS A 166 -3.00 -8.48 -10.55
C LYS A 166 -2.82 -7.39 -11.62
N PHE A 167 -1.80 -6.55 -11.50
CA PHE A 167 -1.49 -5.55 -12.52
C PHE A 167 -1.14 -6.18 -13.87
N VAL A 168 -0.23 -7.16 -13.91
CA VAL A 168 0.17 -7.88 -15.12
C VAL A 168 -1.05 -8.49 -15.83
N HIS A 169 -1.94 -9.13 -15.07
CA HIS A 169 -3.18 -9.71 -15.60
C HIS A 169 -4.17 -8.65 -16.08
N ALA A 170 -4.36 -7.55 -15.33
CA ALA A 170 -5.20 -6.44 -15.74
C ALA A 170 -4.71 -5.77 -17.03
N MET A 171 -3.40 -5.78 -17.28
CA MET A 171 -2.82 -5.29 -18.53
C MET A 171 -2.92 -6.30 -19.69
N GLY A 172 -3.48 -7.49 -19.47
CA GLY A 172 -3.57 -8.55 -20.48
C GLY A 172 -2.22 -9.22 -20.77
N LEU A 173 -1.26 -9.13 -19.85
CA LEU A 173 0.13 -9.60 -20.02
C LEU A 173 0.44 -10.81 -19.14
N GLY A 174 -0.58 -11.53 -18.63
CA GLY A 174 -0.40 -12.71 -17.80
C GLY A 174 0.24 -13.90 -18.53
N PRO A 175 0.79 -14.91 -17.80
CA PRO A 175 1.51 -16.05 -18.36
C PRO A 175 0.70 -16.93 -19.33
N THR A 176 -0.63 -16.86 -19.27
CA THR A 176 -1.53 -17.61 -20.16
C THR A 176 -1.64 -17.00 -21.56
N ALA A 177 -1.11 -15.80 -21.78
CA ALA A 177 -1.08 -15.17 -23.08
C ALA A 177 -0.07 -15.89 -24.00
N LYS A 178 -0.52 -16.33 -25.17
CA LYS A 178 0.29 -17.13 -26.10
C LYS A 178 1.38 -16.28 -26.77
N ARG A 179 2.50 -16.07 -26.06
CA ARG A 179 3.68 -15.31 -26.51
C ARG A 179 4.10 -15.65 -27.94
N HIS A 180 4.18 -16.96 -28.26
CA HIS A 180 4.62 -17.47 -29.56
C HIS A 180 3.68 -17.11 -30.72
N LEU A 181 2.41 -16.79 -30.44
CA LEU A 181 1.45 -16.37 -31.48
C LEU A 181 1.51 -14.88 -31.78
N LEU A 182 2.13 -14.08 -30.92
CA LEU A 182 2.25 -12.64 -31.14
C LEU A 182 3.46 -12.35 -32.02
N ASN A 183 3.23 -11.64 -33.13
CA ASN A 183 4.29 -11.02 -33.91
C ASN A 183 5.17 -10.20 -32.96
N LYS A 184 6.50 -10.45 -33.01
CA LYS A 184 7.46 -9.78 -32.15
C LYS A 184 7.17 -8.29 -32.09
N ALA A 185 6.99 -7.59 -33.21
CA ALA A 185 6.74 -6.15 -33.27
C ALA A 185 5.50 -5.65 -32.50
N LYS A 186 4.46 -6.50 -32.35
CA LYS A 186 3.20 -6.16 -31.68
C LYS A 186 3.19 -6.44 -30.17
N ARG A 187 4.21 -7.11 -29.64
CA ARG A 187 4.30 -7.41 -28.20
C ARG A 187 4.50 -6.13 -27.39
N ALA A 188 4.19 -6.16 -26.10
CA ALA A 188 4.63 -5.13 -25.17
C ALA A 188 6.15 -5.22 -24.97
N VAL A 189 6.78 -4.13 -24.56
CA VAL A 189 8.15 -4.15 -24.00
C VAL A 189 8.10 -3.68 -22.54
N VAL A 190 8.81 -4.38 -21.67
CA VAL A 190 8.89 -4.08 -20.24
C VAL A 190 10.35 -3.79 -19.88
N PHE A 191 10.61 -2.60 -19.38
CA PHE A 191 11.90 -2.18 -18.84
C PHE A 191 11.91 -2.47 -17.35
N VAL A 192 12.93 -3.17 -16.89
CA VAL A 192 13.12 -3.56 -15.47
C VAL A 192 14.46 -3.04 -14.97
N GLY A 193 14.55 -2.69 -13.69
CA GLY A 193 15.80 -2.24 -13.07
C GLY A 193 16.84 -3.35 -12.92
N PRO A 194 18.07 -2.99 -12.49
CA PRO A 194 19.16 -3.95 -12.30
C PRO A 194 18.99 -4.85 -11.06
N PHE A 195 18.25 -4.39 -10.05
CA PHE A 195 18.09 -5.08 -8.75
C PHE A 195 16.63 -5.47 -8.44
N GLU A 196 15.86 -5.85 -9.45
CA GLU A 196 14.46 -6.24 -9.24
C GLU A 196 14.33 -7.52 -8.41
N HIS A 197 13.45 -7.47 -7.42
CA HIS A 197 12.98 -8.67 -6.74
C HIS A 197 12.27 -9.60 -7.74
N HIS A 198 12.39 -10.92 -7.55
CA HIS A 198 11.82 -11.91 -8.48
C HIS A 198 10.32 -11.74 -8.74
N ALA A 199 9.57 -11.25 -7.75
CA ALA A 199 8.16 -10.93 -7.88
C ALA A 199 7.87 -9.86 -8.96
N ASN A 200 8.79 -8.92 -9.17
CA ASN A 200 8.70 -7.87 -10.21
C ASN A 200 9.46 -8.21 -11.50
N LEU A 201 9.92 -9.45 -11.67
CA LEU A 201 10.67 -9.89 -12.86
C LEU A 201 10.02 -11.11 -13.54
N LEU A 202 9.72 -12.15 -12.78
CA LEU A 202 9.25 -13.43 -13.32
C LEU A 202 7.91 -13.31 -14.05
N PRO A 203 6.89 -12.57 -13.57
CA PRO A 203 5.62 -12.43 -14.30
C PRO A 203 5.80 -11.88 -15.72
N TRP A 204 6.77 -10.98 -15.91
CA TRP A 204 7.06 -10.39 -17.22
C TRP A 204 7.83 -11.33 -18.14
N ARG A 205 8.75 -12.14 -17.59
CA ARG A 205 9.51 -13.15 -18.34
C ARG A 205 8.62 -14.30 -18.83
N GLU A 206 7.72 -14.76 -17.97
CA GLU A 206 6.73 -15.80 -18.30
C GLU A 206 5.58 -15.25 -19.16
N GLY A 207 5.39 -13.92 -19.16
CA GLY A 207 4.39 -13.24 -19.96
C GLY A 207 4.75 -13.09 -21.45
N PRO A 208 3.84 -12.51 -22.25
CA PRO A 208 4.00 -12.31 -23.68
C PRO A 208 4.90 -11.12 -24.05
N ALA A 209 5.47 -10.41 -23.07
CA ALA A 209 6.25 -9.20 -23.27
C ALA A 209 7.74 -9.47 -23.53
N ASP A 210 8.40 -8.58 -24.27
CA ASP A 210 9.85 -8.58 -24.34
C ASP A 210 10.40 -7.80 -23.12
N VAL A 211 11.28 -8.42 -22.33
CA VAL A 211 11.86 -7.82 -21.12
C VAL A 211 13.23 -7.25 -21.45
N VAL A 212 13.49 -6.01 -21.03
CA VAL A 212 14.75 -5.29 -21.21
C VAL A 212 15.25 -4.87 -19.83
N VAL A 213 16.41 -5.39 -19.43
CA VAL A 213 17.05 -5.04 -18.17
C VAL A 213 17.84 -3.74 -18.36
N ILE A 214 17.58 -2.75 -17.52
CA ILE A 214 18.34 -1.50 -17.47
C ILE A 214 19.58 -1.72 -16.61
N GLN A 215 20.70 -1.16 -17.06
CA GLN A 215 21.98 -1.31 -16.41
C GLN A 215 22.02 -0.54 -15.09
N GLU A 216 22.98 -0.93 -14.27
CA GLU A 216 23.35 -0.26 -13.05
C GLU A 216 24.51 0.71 -13.35
N THR A 217 24.48 1.89 -12.75
CA THR A 217 25.61 2.83 -12.78
C THR A 217 26.72 2.36 -11.84
N ALA A 218 27.90 2.97 -11.90
CA ALA A 218 29.03 2.59 -11.04
C ALA A 218 28.77 2.77 -9.53
N ASP A 219 27.82 3.64 -9.17
CA ASP A 219 27.35 3.92 -7.81
C ASP A 219 26.09 3.11 -7.42
N GLY A 220 25.68 2.15 -8.24
CA GLY A 220 24.60 1.22 -7.91
C GLY A 220 23.18 1.71 -8.25
N GLN A 221 23.06 2.84 -8.95
CA GLN A 221 21.78 3.45 -9.34
C GLN A 221 21.24 2.89 -10.66
N VAL A 222 19.97 3.16 -10.95
CA VAL A 222 19.40 2.89 -12.27
C VAL A 222 20.02 3.81 -13.31
N ASP A 223 20.63 3.24 -14.36
CA ASP A 223 21.22 4.02 -15.45
C ASP A 223 20.14 4.65 -16.35
N LEU A 224 19.85 5.94 -16.10
CA LEU A 224 18.86 6.72 -16.84
C LEU A 224 19.27 6.95 -18.31
N ASP A 225 20.56 7.03 -18.62
CA ASP A 225 21.03 7.18 -19.99
C ASP A 225 20.80 5.89 -20.78
N HIS A 226 21.09 4.74 -20.17
CA HIS A 226 20.77 3.45 -20.76
C HIS A 226 19.26 3.24 -20.91
N LEU A 227 18.45 3.64 -19.91
CA LEU A 227 16.99 3.61 -20.02
C LEU A 227 16.51 4.46 -21.21
N LYS A 228 17.02 5.67 -21.37
CA LYS A 228 16.68 6.55 -22.51
C LYS A 228 17.04 5.90 -23.84
N GLN A 229 18.23 5.31 -23.97
CA GLN A 229 18.65 4.59 -25.18
C GLN A 229 17.70 3.43 -25.51
N MET A 230 17.30 2.67 -24.49
CA MET A 230 16.36 1.56 -24.67
C MET A 230 14.96 2.05 -25.04
N LEU A 231 14.47 3.13 -24.44
CA LEU A 231 13.18 3.74 -24.81
C LEU A 231 13.17 4.17 -26.29
N LEU A 232 14.25 4.79 -26.77
CA LEU A 232 14.41 5.17 -28.18
C LEU A 232 14.47 3.95 -29.10
N LYS A 233 15.25 2.93 -28.74
CA LYS A 233 15.38 1.67 -29.50
C LYS A 233 14.02 0.96 -29.68
N TYR A 234 13.16 1.06 -28.68
CA TYR A 234 11.84 0.44 -28.65
C TYR A 234 10.69 1.45 -28.87
N ALA A 235 10.96 2.62 -29.48
CA ALA A 235 9.97 3.68 -29.65
C ALA A 235 8.70 3.21 -30.39
N SER A 236 8.85 2.35 -31.41
CA SER A 236 7.76 1.81 -32.24
C SER A 236 6.84 0.80 -31.54
N ARG A 237 7.14 0.44 -30.28
CA ARG A 237 6.34 -0.53 -29.52
C ARG A 237 4.98 0.05 -29.12
N PRO A 238 3.89 -0.71 -29.31
CA PRO A 238 2.54 -0.23 -29.02
C PRO A 238 2.29 -0.04 -27.52
N LEU A 239 2.96 -0.83 -26.67
CA LEU A 239 2.91 -0.72 -25.22
C LEU A 239 4.32 -0.83 -24.65
N LYS A 240 4.68 0.15 -23.83
CA LYS A 240 5.95 0.27 -23.12
C LYS A 240 5.63 0.42 -21.63
N ILE A 241 6.24 -0.38 -20.77
CA ILE A 241 6.06 -0.34 -19.32
C ILE A 241 7.45 -0.31 -18.69
N GLY A 242 7.71 0.64 -17.80
CA GLY A 242 8.82 0.58 -16.86
C GLY A 242 8.31 0.10 -15.52
N THR A 243 8.96 -0.90 -14.94
CA THR A 243 8.66 -1.40 -13.58
C THR A 243 9.95 -1.54 -12.79
N PHE A 244 10.11 -0.71 -11.77
CA PHE A 244 11.37 -0.56 -11.05
C PHE A 244 11.18 -0.70 -9.54
N SER A 245 12.14 -1.30 -8.86
CA SER A 245 12.18 -1.31 -7.39
C SER A 245 12.48 0.10 -6.88
N ALA A 246 11.65 0.61 -5.97
CA ALA A 246 11.85 1.91 -5.35
C ALA A 246 13.04 1.92 -4.37
N ALA A 247 13.38 0.75 -3.81
CA ALA A 247 14.68 0.51 -3.21
C ALA A 247 15.08 -0.96 -3.34
N SER A 248 16.39 -1.21 -3.44
CA SER A 248 16.95 -2.56 -3.44
C SER A 248 16.72 -3.26 -2.10
N ASN A 249 16.20 -4.48 -2.14
CA ASN A 249 16.00 -5.30 -0.94
C ASN A 249 17.29 -5.92 -0.40
N VAL A 250 18.41 -5.75 -1.11
CA VAL A 250 19.72 -6.32 -0.77
C VAL A 250 20.67 -5.21 -0.31
N THR A 251 20.77 -4.12 -1.07
CA THR A 251 21.74 -3.04 -0.83
C THR A 251 21.14 -1.84 -0.12
N GLY A 252 19.81 -1.72 -0.04
CA GLY A 252 19.14 -0.55 0.53
C GLY A 252 19.14 0.70 -0.37
N ILE A 253 19.84 0.66 -1.51
CA ILE A 253 19.89 1.77 -2.47
C ILE A 253 18.47 2.19 -2.87
N ILE A 254 18.17 3.48 -2.71
CA ILE A 254 16.88 4.10 -3.07
C ILE A 254 16.97 4.66 -4.49
N SER A 255 16.03 4.26 -5.34
CA SER A 255 15.91 4.74 -6.71
C SER A 255 15.29 6.13 -6.77
N ASP A 256 15.74 6.98 -7.70
CA ASP A 256 15.03 8.22 -8.04
C ASP A 256 13.79 7.91 -8.90
N VAL A 257 12.72 7.51 -8.21
CA VAL A 257 11.44 7.13 -8.84
C VAL A 257 10.80 8.27 -9.63
N ASN A 258 11.08 9.53 -9.30
CA ASN A 258 10.49 10.68 -9.99
C ASN A 258 11.19 10.90 -11.33
N ALA A 259 12.53 10.90 -11.34
CA ALA A 259 13.31 11.01 -12.57
C ALA A 259 13.06 9.84 -13.52
N ILE A 260 12.93 8.62 -12.99
CA ILE A 260 12.55 7.44 -13.79
C ILE A 260 11.16 7.62 -14.41
N ALA A 261 10.17 8.07 -13.62
CA ALA A 261 8.80 8.27 -14.09
C ALA A 261 8.71 9.34 -15.19
N GLU A 262 9.38 10.48 -15.00
CA GLU A 262 9.45 11.56 -16.00
C GLU A 262 10.05 11.06 -17.32
N LEU A 263 11.16 10.32 -17.25
CA LEU A 263 11.81 9.76 -18.43
C LEU A 263 10.93 8.73 -19.16
N LEU A 264 10.22 7.87 -18.43
CA LEU A 264 9.28 6.91 -19.02
C LEU A 264 8.12 7.62 -19.71
N HIS A 265 7.48 8.57 -19.03
CA HIS A 265 6.33 9.30 -19.56
C HIS A 265 6.67 10.16 -20.77
N SER A 266 7.84 10.82 -20.79
CA SER A 266 8.32 11.58 -21.96
C SER A 266 8.48 10.71 -23.22
N HIS A 267 8.57 9.39 -23.08
CA HIS A 267 8.63 8.42 -24.18
C HIS A 267 7.36 7.58 -24.32
N GLY A 268 6.25 7.97 -23.66
CA GLY A 268 4.97 7.28 -23.74
C GLY A 268 4.99 5.86 -23.14
N ALA A 269 5.87 5.61 -22.17
CA ALA A 269 5.91 4.39 -21.38
C ALA A 269 5.19 4.59 -20.05
N LEU A 270 4.65 3.50 -19.47
CA LEU A 270 4.05 3.53 -18.14
C LEU A 270 5.12 3.52 -17.05
N ALA A 271 4.87 4.21 -15.94
CA ALA A 271 5.78 4.25 -14.79
C ALA A 271 5.23 3.45 -13.60
N CYS A 272 5.78 2.27 -13.33
CA CYS A 272 5.36 1.39 -12.24
C CYS A 272 6.50 1.17 -11.24
N PHE A 273 6.17 1.08 -9.94
CA PHE A 273 7.20 0.94 -8.91
C PHE A 273 6.87 -0.08 -7.82
N ASP A 274 7.82 -0.96 -7.53
CA ASP A 274 7.77 -1.90 -6.41
C ASP A 274 8.37 -1.26 -5.16
N TYR A 275 7.50 -0.91 -4.21
CA TYR A 275 7.86 -0.38 -2.90
C TYR A 275 7.90 -1.48 -1.82
N ALA A 276 7.91 -2.77 -2.17
CA ALA A 276 7.87 -3.85 -1.17
C ALA A 276 8.92 -3.67 -0.06
N SER A 277 10.14 -3.26 -0.39
CA SER A 277 11.22 -3.13 0.60
C SER A 277 11.38 -1.72 1.19
N SER A 278 10.73 -0.71 0.62
CA SER A 278 10.90 0.69 1.04
C SER A 278 9.65 1.31 1.65
N ALA A 279 8.45 0.78 1.35
CA ALA A 279 7.17 1.35 1.78
C ALA A 279 7.06 1.63 3.30
N PRO A 280 7.62 0.81 4.21
CA PRO A 280 7.61 1.11 5.64
C PRO A 280 8.42 2.36 6.02
N TYR A 281 9.44 2.70 5.22
CA TYR A 281 10.49 3.65 5.58
C TYR A 281 10.38 4.98 4.84
N VAL A 282 10.13 4.94 3.51
CA VAL A 282 10.18 6.12 2.64
C VAL A 282 8.82 6.77 2.45
N ALA A 283 8.82 8.06 2.06
CA ALA A 283 7.61 8.70 1.55
C ALA A 283 7.22 8.09 0.20
N ILE A 284 5.92 7.90 -0.01
CA ILE A 284 5.38 7.42 -1.29
C ILE A 284 4.49 8.53 -1.82
N ASP A 285 4.74 8.97 -3.04
CA ASP A 285 3.91 9.96 -3.70
C ASP A 285 3.49 9.44 -5.08
N MET A 286 2.21 9.09 -5.21
CA MET A 286 1.57 8.61 -6.43
C MET A 286 1.40 9.72 -7.48
N ASN A 287 1.35 10.99 -7.06
CA ASN A 287 1.03 12.16 -7.90
C ASN A 287 1.87 13.41 -7.54
N PRO A 288 3.21 13.36 -7.57
CA PRO A 288 4.03 14.54 -7.29
C PRO A 288 3.86 15.64 -8.34
N SER A 289 3.73 15.27 -9.63
CA SER A 289 3.53 16.20 -10.75
C SER A 289 2.91 15.51 -11.97
N GLU A 290 2.62 16.27 -13.02
CA GLU A 290 2.01 15.78 -14.27
C GLU A 290 2.90 14.81 -15.07
N LEU A 291 4.23 14.81 -14.86
CA LEU A 291 5.14 13.88 -15.53
C LEU A 291 5.81 12.88 -14.57
N GLU A 292 5.81 13.12 -13.27
CA GLU A 292 6.44 12.22 -12.28
C GLU A 292 5.43 11.34 -11.53
N TYR A 293 4.15 11.38 -11.94
CA TYR A 293 3.11 10.50 -11.39
C TYR A 293 3.46 9.03 -11.61
N LYS A 294 2.84 8.15 -10.84
CA LYS A 294 3.04 6.70 -10.99
C LYS A 294 1.78 6.14 -11.64
N ASP A 295 1.94 5.30 -12.64
CA ASP A 295 0.82 4.55 -13.22
C ASP A 295 0.35 3.46 -12.27
N ALA A 296 1.28 2.81 -11.59
CA ALA A 296 1.01 1.83 -10.54
C ALA A 296 2.13 1.79 -9.49
N ILE A 297 1.79 1.55 -8.24
CA ILE A 297 2.74 1.20 -7.18
C ILE A 297 2.27 -0.07 -6.46
N PHE A 298 3.24 -0.86 -6.00
CA PHE A 298 3.01 -2.12 -5.31
C PHE A 298 3.71 -2.11 -3.95
N PHE A 299 3.06 -2.60 -2.90
CA PHE A 299 3.76 -2.81 -1.62
C PHE A 299 3.14 -3.95 -0.81
N SER A 300 3.92 -4.45 0.15
CA SER A 300 3.54 -5.54 1.04
C SER A 300 3.18 -5.00 2.41
N GLY A 301 1.95 -5.21 2.88
CA GLY A 301 1.53 -4.74 4.20
C GLY A 301 2.28 -5.41 5.36
N HIS A 302 2.62 -6.69 5.25
CA HIS A 302 3.33 -7.43 6.30
C HIS A 302 4.72 -6.89 6.65
N LYS A 303 5.31 -6.04 5.80
CA LYS A 303 6.61 -5.41 6.03
C LYS A 303 6.53 -4.15 6.90
N PHE A 304 5.34 -3.63 7.13
CA PHE A 304 5.15 -2.48 8.02
C PHE A 304 5.24 -2.91 9.48
N LEU A 305 5.75 -2.03 10.35
CA LEU A 305 5.60 -2.20 11.80
C LEU A 305 4.12 -2.18 12.16
N GLY A 306 3.64 -3.23 12.82
CA GLY A 306 2.22 -3.48 13.07
C GLY A 306 1.47 -4.17 11.91
N GLY A 307 2.15 -4.40 10.78
CA GLY A 307 1.58 -4.92 9.55
C GLY A 307 1.51 -6.44 9.36
N PRO A 308 2.19 -7.34 10.12
CA PRO A 308 2.11 -8.78 9.86
C PRO A 308 0.67 -9.31 9.75
N GLY A 309 0.42 -10.19 8.78
CA GLY A 309 -0.93 -10.71 8.48
C GLY A 309 -1.84 -9.75 7.73
N SER A 310 -1.28 -8.71 7.10
CA SER A 310 -2.03 -7.77 6.25
C SER A 310 -1.77 -7.99 4.75
N PRO A 311 -2.70 -7.55 3.87
CA PRO A 311 -2.63 -7.80 2.44
C PRO A 311 -1.50 -7.03 1.73
N GLY A 312 -1.20 -7.46 0.50
CA GLY A 312 -0.51 -6.61 -0.46
C GLY A 312 -1.43 -5.51 -0.99
N VAL A 313 -0.86 -4.43 -1.51
CA VAL A 313 -1.64 -3.34 -2.09
C VAL A 313 -1.13 -2.98 -3.48
N LEU A 314 -2.06 -2.83 -4.41
CA LEU A 314 -1.87 -2.20 -5.71
C LEU A 314 -2.55 -0.83 -5.67
N VAL A 315 -1.80 0.25 -5.84
CA VAL A 315 -2.39 1.56 -6.13
C VAL A 315 -2.14 1.88 -7.59
N ILE A 316 -3.18 2.17 -8.36
CA ILE A 316 -3.11 2.24 -9.82
C ILE A 316 -4.01 3.34 -10.37
N LYS A 317 -3.63 3.98 -11.48
CA LYS A 317 -4.58 4.85 -12.20
C LYS A 317 -5.77 4.02 -12.64
N SER A 318 -6.97 4.34 -12.14
CA SER A 318 -8.20 3.59 -12.40
C SER A 318 -8.51 3.47 -13.90
N LYS A 319 -8.02 4.41 -14.72
CA LYS A 319 -8.11 4.36 -16.19
C LYS A 319 -7.55 3.08 -16.82
N TRP A 320 -6.59 2.41 -16.17
CA TRP A 320 -6.01 1.15 -16.66
C TRP A 320 -6.96 -0.03 -16.40
N LEU A 321 -7.63 -0.06 -15.24
CA LEU A 321 -8.60 -1.08 -14.87
C LEU A 321 -9.94 -0.90 -15.62
N ARG A 322 -10.41 0.34 -15.81
CA ARG A 322 -11.69 0.64 -16.49
C ARG A 322 -11.76 0.14 -17.94
N ARG A 323 -10.63 -0.16 -18.57
CA ARG A 323 -10.57 -0.72 -19.93
C ARG A 323 -11.12 -2.14 -20.00
N ASN A 324 -11.08 -2.85 -18.89
CA ASN A 324 -11.60 -4.20 -18.77
C ASN A 324 -12.99 -4.13 -18.14
N ILE A 325 -13.96 -4.78 -18.78
CA ILE A 325 -15.29 -4.99 -18.19
C ILE A 325 -15.25 -6.17 -17.22
N VAL A 326 -14.50 -7.21 -17.56
CA VAL A 326 -14.29 -8.40 -16.75
C VAL A 326 -13.09 -8.15 -15.82
N PRO A 327 -13.23 -8.29 -14.49
CA PRO A 327 -12.11 -8.13 -13.57
C PRO A 327 -11.11 -9.28 -13.70
N VAL A 328 -9.93 -9.14 -13.08
CA VAL A 328 -8.91 -10.20 -13.09
C VAL A 328 -9.43 -11.50 -12.45
N VAL A 329 -10.26 -11.39 -11.41
CA VAL A 329 -10.84 -12.53 -10.69
C VAL A 329 -12.37 -12.42 -10.72
N PRO A 330 -13.03 -12.84 -11.81
CA PRO A 330 -14.49 -12.82 -11.89
C PRO A 330 -15.09 -13.82 -10.89
N SER A 331 -15.70 -13.30 -9.82
CA SER A 331 -16.17 -14.09 -8.68
C SER A 331 -17.23 -13.34 -7.87
N GLY A 332 -17.72 -13.94 -6.78
CA GLY A 332 -18.64 -13.28 -5.85
C GLY A 332 -18.08 -11.93 -5.35
N GLY A 333 -18.94 -10.94 -5.13
CA GLY A 333 -18.55 -9.59 -4.76
C GLY A 333 -18.16 -8.66 -5.91
N THR A 334 -17.82 -9.21 -7.10
CA THR A 334 -17.45 -8.39 -8.26
C THR A 334 -18.64 -7.93 -9.12
N VAL A 335 -19.82 -8.46 -8.85
CA VAL A 335 -21.04 -8.34 -9.66
C VAL A 335 -22.13 -7.58 -8.92
N ILE A 336 -22.90 -6.79 -9.66
CA ILE A 336 -24.15 -6.18 -9.18
C ILE A 336 -25.28 -7.20 -9.27
N TYR A 337 -25.30 -7.98 -10.35
CA TYR A 337 -26.39 -8.91 -10.64
C TYR A 337 -25.91 -10.07 -11.52
N VAL A 338 -26.47 -11.26 -11.30
CA VAL A 338 -26.19 -12.49 -12.05
C VAL A 338 -27.51 -13.21 -12.34
N THR A 339 -27.66 -13.71 -13.56
CA THR A 339 -28.73 -14.61 -14.01
C THR A 339 -28.13 -15.90 -14.54
N ASP A 340 -28.97 -16.88 -14.86
CA ASP A 340 -28.55 -18.11 -15.53
C ASP A 340 -27.86 -17.86 -16.88
N ALA A 341 -28.10 -16.71 -17.53
CA ALA A 341 -27.62 -16.40 -18.88
C ALA A 341 -26.63 -15.22 -18.96
N SER A 342 -26.48 -14.42 -17.90
CA SER A 342 -25.69 -13.19 -17.94
C SER A 342 -25.25 -12.68 -16.57
N GLN A 343 -24.27 -11.77 -16.56
CA GLN A 343 -23.77 -11.11 -15.37
C GLN A 343 -23.43 -9.64 -15.67
N HIS A 344 -23.65 -8.79 -14.67
CA HIS A 344 -23.28 -7.38 -14.69
C HIS A 344 -22.26 -7.11 -13.59
N TYR A 345 -21.06 -6.71 -13.98
CA TYR A 345 -19.98 -6.37 -13.05
C TYR A 345 -20.20 -4.98 -12.42
N ASN A 346 -19.61 -4.79 -11.23
CA ASN A 346 -19.66 -3.53 -10.51
C ASN A 346 -19.01 -2.39 -11.31
N THR A 347 -19.60 -1.20 -11.25
CA THR A 347 -19.04 0.00 -11.88
C THR A 347 -17.94 0.64 -11.04
N HIS A 348 -17.96 0.41 -9.72
CA HIS A 348 -16.88 0.79 -8.81
C HIS A 348 -15.70 -0.16 -9.02
N VAL A 349 -14.61 0.38 -9.58
CA VAL A 349 -13.42 -0.37 -9.98
C VAL A 349 -12.83 -1.14 -8.81
N ASP A 350 -12.79 -0.53 -7.62
CA ASP A 350 -12.16 -1.12 -6.44
C ASP A 350 -12.89 -2.39 -6.01
N GLU A 351 -14.21 -2.31 -5.89
CA GLU A 351 -15.09 -3.44 -5.57
C GLU A 351 -15.06 -4.50 -6.69
N ARG A 352 -15.06 -4.07 -7.95
CA ARG A 352 -15.05 -4.97 -9.10
C ARG A 352 -13.79 -5.84 -9.14
N GLU A 353 -12.63 -5.26 -8.83
CA GLU A 353 -11.37 -5.99 -8.91
C GLU A 353 -11.10 -6.85 -7.67
N GLU A 354 -11.76 -6.61 -6.53
CA GLU A 354 -11.54 -7.34 -5.26
C GLU A 354 -12.51 -8.52 -5.08
N GLY A 355 -12.46 -9.46 -6.03
CA GLY A 355 -13.33 -10.63 -6.02
C GLY A 355 -13.10 -11.60 -4.86
N GLY A 356 -14.19 -12.16 -4.35
CA GLY A 356 -14.22 -13.10 -3.22
C GLY A 356 -14.59 -12.44 -1.89
N THR A 357 -14.42 -13.19 -0.80
CA THR A 357 -14.51 -12.59 0.55
C THR A 357 -13.19 -11.86 0.82
N PRO A 358 -13.22 -10.54 1.10
CA PRO A 358 -12.00 -9.79 1.31
C PRO A 358 -11.33 -10.13 2.66
N ASP A 359 -10.02 -9.95 2.73
CA ASP A 359 -9.28 -9.92 4.00
C ASP A 359 -9.54 -8.58 4.73
N THR A 360 -10.73 -8.46 5.32
CA THR A 360 -11.20 -7.26 6.01
C THR A 360 -10.34 -6.92 7.21
N ILE A 361 -10.01 -7.92 8.04
CA ILE A 361 -9.20 -7.71 9.26
C ILE A 361 -7.78 -7.30 8.88
N GLY A 362 -7.17 -7.97 7.90
CA GLY A 362 -5.84 -7.60 7.40
C GLY A 362 -5.81 -6.20 6.80
N ALA A 363 -6.83 -5.81 6.04
CA ALA A 363 -6.94 -4.45 5.50
C ALA A 363 -7.03 -3.38 6.61
N ILE A 364 -7.84 -3.63 7.65
CA ILE A 364 -7.94 -2.74 8.81
C ILE A 364 -6.60 -2.64 9.55
N ARG A 365 -5.94 -3.78 9.78
CA ARG A 365 -4.59 -3.83 10.37
C ARG A 365 -3.60 -2.98 9.58
N LEU A 366 -3.63 -3.06 8.26
CA LEU A 366 -2.76 -2.25 7.40
C LEU A 366 -3.05 -0.76 7.55
N GLY A 367 -4.33 -0.36 7.60
CA GLY A 367 -4.72 1.02 7.86
C GLY A 367 -4.10 1.56 9.15
N LEU A 368 -4.17 0.79 10.24
CA LEU A 368 -3.55 1.16 11.52
C LEU A 368 -2.02 1.24 11.43
N ALA A 369 -1.37 0.30 10.73
CA ALA A 369 0.07 0.32 10.52
C ALA A 369 0.53 1.57 9.72
N PHE A 370 -0.26 2.01 8.74
CA PHE A 370 -0.01 3.26 8.02
C PHE A 370 -0.16 4.49 8.93
N GLN A 371 -1.16 4.51 9.83
CA GLN A 371 -1.30 5.60 10.80
C GLN A 371 -0.10 5.68 11.75
N VAL A 372 0.42 4.53 12.21
CA VAL A 372 1.66 4.48 13.00
C VAL A 372 2.81 5.13 12.22
N LYS A 373 3.03 4.71 10.96
CA LYS A 373 4.06 5.29 10.10
C LYS A 373 3.89 6.81 9.93
N GLN A 374 2.68 7.28 9.67
CA GLN A 374 2.37 8.70 9.49
C GLN A 374 2.65 9.52 10.75
N CYS A 375 2.39 8.96 11.94
CA CYS A 375 2.61 9.66 13.20
C CYS A 375 4.07 9.77 13.61
N VAL A 376 4.87 8.75 13.29
CA VAL A 376 6.33 8.83 13.46
C VAL A 376 6.93 9.79 12.43
N GLY A 377 6.43 9.74 11.20
CA GLY A 377 6.91 10.53 10.08
C GLY A 377 8.11 9.89 9.40
N THR A 378 8.14 9.93 8.07
CA THR A 378 9.19 9.28 7.26
C THR A 378 10.55 9.92 7.46
N ALA A 379 10.62 11.23 7.71
CA ALA A 379 11.89 11.92 8.02
C ALA A 379 12.53 11.30 9.28
N THR A 380 11.77 11.21 10.38
CA THR A 380 12.23 10.57 11.62
C THR A 380 12.66 9.12 11.41
N ILE A 381 11.88 8.35 10.62
CA ILE A 381 12.23 6.95 10.33
C ILE A 381 13.56 6.86 9.57
N MET A 382 13.75 7.70 8.54
CA MET A 382 14.98 7.73 7.76
C MET A 382 16.19 8.18 8.60
N ASP A 383 16.02 9.19 9.44
CA ASP A 383 17.08 9.66 10.34
C ASP A 383 17.54 8.54 11.29
N LEU A 384 16.58 7.76 11.84
CA LEU A 384 16.88 6.61 12.69
C LEU A 384 17.58 5.48 11.93
N CYS A 385 17.19 5.22 10.68
CA CYS A 385 17.85 4.22 9.84
C CYS A 385 19.31 4.61 9.56
N ASN A 386 19.57 5.86 9.18
CA ASN A 386 20.92 6.34 8.87
C ASN A 386 21.82 6.36 10.13
N THR A 387 21.27 6.78 11.29
CA THR A 387 22.04 6.80 12.54
C THR A 387 22.44 5.38 12.99
N ALA A 388 21.66 4.36 12.66
CA ALA A 388 22.00 2.98 12.97
C ALA A 388 23.17 2.45 12.12
N GLU A 389 23.34 2.94 10.89
CA GLU A 389 24.47 2.60 10.02
C GLU A 389 25.80 3.14 10.60
N GLU A 390 25.80 4.38 11.11
CA GLU A 390 26.98 5.00 11.74
C GLU A 390 27.47 4.29 13.02
N ILE A 391 26.65 3.44 13.64
CA ILE A 391 27.01 2.66 14.83
C ILE A 391 27.63 1.29 14.44
N VAL A 392 27.40 0.84 13.21
CA VAL A 392 27.84 -0.47 12.70
C VAL A 392 29.16 -0.36 11.92
N GLU A 393 29.47 0.79 11.33
CA GLU A 393 30.81 1.16 10.82
C GLU A 393 31.76 1.58 11.95
#